data_AF-A0A2E5FI14-F1
#
_entry.id   AF-A0A2E5FI14-F1
#
_cell.length_a   1.000
_cell.length_b   1.000
_cell.length_c   1.000
_cell.angle_alpha   90.00
_cell.angle_beta   90.00
_cell.angle_gamma   90.00
#
_symmetry.space_group_name_H-M   'P 1'
#
loop_
_entity.id
_entity.type
_entity.pdbx_description
1 polymer ?
#
loop_
_entity_poly.entity_id
_entity_poly.type
_entity_poly.pdbx_seq_one_letter_code
_entity_poly.pdbx_strand_id
1 'polypeptide(L)'
;MFKKIKKTTQTIQQEINTEEYKIYLKLVEKWEKKINKQTQKNAKIIDYKNEVLTIKTKNPTWKNEIVFMEESIKKNSQQQKPR
;
A
#
# COMPACT_ATOMS: atom_id res chain seq x y z
N MET A 1 -10.02 -34.00 0.31
CA MET A 1 -9.82 -32.63 -0.25
C MET A 1 -9.28 -31.63 0.77
N PHE A 2 -9.94 -31.43 1.92
CA PHE A 2 -9.55 -30.42 2.91
C PHE A 2 -8.12 -30.53 3.47
N LYS A 3 -7.57 -31.75 3.63
CA LYS A 3 -6.17 -31.95 4.06
C LYS A 3 -5.16 -31.33 3.09
N LYS A 4 -5.42 -31.37 1.77
CA LYS A 4 -4.53 -30.76 0.77
C LYS A 4 -4.59 -29.24 0.85
N ILE A 5 -5.80 -28.66 0.90
CA ILE A 5 -6.02 -27.21 1.07
C ILE A 5 -5.34 -26.70 2.33
N LYS A 6 -5.50 -27.39 3.47
CA LYS A 6 -4.87 -27.02 4.75
C LYS A 6 -3.36 -27.02 4.69
N LYS A 7 -2.77 -27.98 3.96
CA LYS A 7 -1.31 -28.07 3.78
C LYS A 7 -0.79 -26.93 2.91
N THR A 8 -1.51 -26.61 1.82
CA THR A 8 -1.20 -25.49 0.94
C THR A 8 -1.28 -24.14 1.67
N THR A 9 -2.31 -23.91 2.48
CA THR A 9 -2.42 -22.66 3.27
C THR A 9 -1.33 -22.56 4.33
N GLN A 10 -0.95 -23.66 4.98
CA GLN A 10 0.15 -23.67 5.94
C GLN A 10 1.51 -23.33 5.29
N THR A 11 1.79 -23.84 4.10
CA THR A 11 3.02 -23.51 3.36
C THR A 11 3.04 -22.02 2.96
N ILE A 12 1.94 -21.50 2.44
CA ILE A 12 1.81 -20.07 2.09
C ILE A 12 2.03 -19.18 3.33
N GLN A 13 1.49 -19.58 4.48
CA GLN A 13 1.59 -18.81 5.71
C GLN A 13 3.00 -18.78 6.31
N GLN A 14 3.85 -19.77 5.97
CA GLN A 14 5.28 -19.79 6.31
C GLN A 14 6.11 -18.90 5.38
N GLU A 15 5.67 -18.68 4.14
CA GLU A 15 6.35 -17.84 3.13
C GLU A 15 5.97 -16.35 3.20
N ILE A 16 4.80 -16.02 3.74
CA ILE A 16 4.35 -14.62 3.89
C ILE A 16 5.20 -13.91 4.94
N ASN A 17 5.89 -12.84 4.50
CA ASN A 17 6.44 -11.86 5.43
C ASN A 17 5.28 -11.19 6.19
N THR A 18 5.06 -11.65 7.42
CA THR A 18 3.91 -11.26 8.24
C THR A 18 3.95 -9.77 8.58
N GLU A 19 5.13 -9.15 8.59
CA GLU A 19 5.30 -7.73 8.89
C GLU A 19 4.87 -6.85 7.72
N GLU A 20 5.31 -7.17 6.50
CA GLU A 20 4.88 -6.45 5.29
C GLU A 20 3.37 -6.51 5.10
N TYR A 21 2.77 -7.68 5.32
CA TYR A 21 1.32 -7.82 5.24
C TYR A 21 0.58 -6.98 6.31
N LYS A 22 1.11 -6.92 7.54
CA LYS A 22 0.56 -6.03 8.58
C LYS A 22 0.68 -4.55 8.19
N ILE A 23 1.80 -4.16 7.56
CA ILE A 23 2.00 -2.80 7.06
C ILE A 23 1.00 -2.49 5.94
N TYR A 24 0.83 -3.41 4.98
CA TYR A 24 -0.16 -3.30 3.91
C TYR A 24 -1.56 -3.02 4.46
N LEU A 25 -2.02 -3.81 5.44
CA LEU A 25 -3.35 -3.63 6.04
C LEU A 25 -3.50 -2.24 6.69
N LYS A 26 -2.48 -1.79 7.43
CA LYS A 26 -2.48 -0.45 8.04
C LYS A 26 -2.46 0.67 6.99
N LEU A 27 -1.77 0.47 5.87
CA LEU A 27 -1.73 1.43 4.77
C LEU A 27 -3.10 1.56 4.11
N VAL A 28 -3.77 0.44 3.82
CA VAL A 28 -5.13 0.43 3.28
C VAL A 28 -6.11 1.12 4.22
N GLU A 29 -6.06 0.79 5.52
CA GLU A 29 -6.93 1.42 6.52
C GLU A 29 -6.72 2.94 6.60
N LYS A 30 -5.45 3.40 6.60
CA LYS A 30 -5.13 4.83 6.61
C LYS A 30 -5.54 5.51 5.31
N TRP A 31 -5.39 4.84 4.17
CA TRP A 31 -5.80 5.34 2.86
C TRP A 31 -7.30 5.63 2.85
N GLU A 32 -8.12 4.67 3.28
CA GLU A 32 -9.58 4.81 3.35
C GLU A 32 -10.03 5.92 4.31
N LYS A 33 -9.29 6.14 5.41
CA LYS A 33 -9.63 7.15 6.42
C LYS A 33 -9.17 8.57 6.06
N LYS A 34 -7.98 8.73 5.48
CA LYS A 34 -7.33 10.05 5.32
C LYS A 34 -7.44 10.63 3.91
N ILE A 35 -7.54 9.78 2.90
CA ILE A 35 -7.57 10.24 1.51
C ILE A 35 -9.00 10.60 1.11
N ASN A 36 -9.16 11.64 0.29
CA ASN A 36 -10.49 12.06 -0.15
C ASN A 36 -11.16 11.01 -1.07
N LYS A 37 -12.50 11.00 -1.08
CA LYS A 37 -13.30 10.02 -1.85
C LYS A 37 -12.99 10.03 -3.34
N GLN A 38 -12.67 11.20 -3.91
CA GLN A 38 -12.37 11.32 -5.34
C GLN A 38 -11.07 10.57 -5.69
N THR A 39 -10.03 10.70 -4.86
CA THR A 39 -8.77 9.98 -5.04
C THR A 39 -8.98 8.49 -4.82
N GLN A 40 -9.71 8.08 -3.77
CA GLN A 40 -10.02 6.66 -3.53
C GLN A 40 -10.75 5.99 -4.71
N LYS A 41 -11.64 6.72 -5.39
CA LYS A 41 -12.37 6.22 -6.56
C LYS A 41 -11.47 5.99 -7.78
N ASN A 42 -10.36 6.72 -7.86
CA ASN A 42 -9.49 6.73 -9.03
C ASN A 42 -8.10 6.14 -8.79
N ALA A 43 -7.71 5.89 -7.55
CA ALA A 43 -6.44 5.31 -7.14
C ALA A 43 -6.66 4.36 -5.95
N LYS A 44 -6.11 3.14 -6.06
CA LYS A 44 -6.25 2.09 -5.04
C LYS A 44 -4.90 1.45 -4.77
N ILE A 45 -4.59 1.26 -3.48
CA ILE A 45 -3.45 0.45 -3.05
C ILE A 45 -3.76 -1.01 -3.38
N ILE A 46 -2.83 -1.68 -4.09
CA ILE A 46 -3.01 -3.08 -4.49
C ILE A 46 -1.98 -4.01 -3.87
N ASP A 47 -0.80 -3.50 -3.49
CA ASP A 47 0.26 -4.33 -2.90
C ASP A 47 1.26 -3.48 -2.10
N TYR A 48 1.93 -4.12 -1.15
CA TYR A 48 3.10 -3.60 -0.45
C TYR A 48 4.08 -4.74 -0.20
N LYS A 49 5.20 -4.73 -0.92
CA LYS A 49 6.20 -5.80 -0.87
C LYS A 49 7.60 -5.24 -1.12
N ASN A 50 8.60 -5.78 -0.42
CA ASN A 50 9.99 -5.31 -0.46
C ASN A 50 10.08 -3.80 -0.22
N GLU A 51 9.29 -3.30 0.74
CA GLU A 51 9.14 -1.88 1.06
C GLU A 51 8.58 -0.99 -0.08
N VAL A 52 8.11 -1.58 -1.18
CA VAL A 52 7.52 -0.87 -2.32
C VAL A 52 5.99 -0.91 -2.24
N LEU A 53 5.37 0.27 -2.17
CA LEU A 53 3.93 0.44 -2.26
C LEU A 53 3.47 0.52 -3.71
N THR A 54 2.58 -0.37 -4.13
CA THR A 54 2.00 -0.36 -5.47
C THR A 54 0.58 0.21 -5.45
N ILE A 55 0.38 1.29 -6.22
CA ILE A 55 -0.92 1.96 -6.38
C ILE A 55 -1.36 1.84 -7.83
N LYS A 56 -2.57 1.32 -8.03
CA LYS A 56 -3.23 1.27 -9.34
C LYS A 56 -4.09 2.51 -9.51
N THR A 57 -3.90 3.24 -10.60
CA THR A 57 -4.73 4.38 -10.98
C THR A 57 -5.65 4.04 -12.15
N LYS A 58 -6.78 4.74 -12.24
CA LYS A 58 -7.76 4.56 -13.31
C LYS A 58 -7.28 5.13 -14.65
N ASN A 59 -6.54 6.24 -14.62
CA ASN A 59 -6.02 6.90 -15.82
C ASN A 59 -4.63 7.53 -15.54
N PRO A 60 -3.91 7.99 -16.59
CA PRO A 60 -2.60 8.62 -16.44
C PRO A 60 -2.62 9.93 -15.66
N THR A 61 -3.70 10.72 -15.72
CA THR A 61 -3.83 11.97 -14.96
C THR A 61 -3.69 11.73 -13.46
N TRP A 62 -4.36 10.70 -12.94
CA TRP A 62 -4.25 10.31 -11.53
C TRP A 62 -2.87 9.76 -11.16
N LYS A 63 -2.09 9.26 -12.12
CA LYS A 63 -0.70 8.90 -11.86
C LYS A 63 0.12 10.15 -11.48
N ASN A 64 -0.07 11.25 -12.21
CA ASN A 64 0.63 12.51 -11.92
C ASN A 64 0.22 13.08 -10.55
N GLU A 65 -1.07 13.04 -10.21
CA GLU A 65 -1.56 13.46 -8.89
C GLU A 65 -0.92 12.65 -7.75
N ILE A 66 -0.81 11.33 -7.94
CA ILE A 66 -0.19 10.43 -6.96
C ILE A 66 1.30 10.72 -6.80
N VAL A 67 2.02 10.94 -7.91
CA VAL A 67 3.43 11.35 -7.89
C VAL A 67 3.60 12.70 -7.19
N PHE A 68 2.71 13.66 -7.43
CA PHE A 68 2.75 14.96 -6.76
C PHE A 68 2.53 14.85 -5.24
N MET A 69 1.61 13.97 -4.81
CA MET A 69 1.43 13.66 -3.39
C MET A 69 2.69 13.02 -2.78
N GLU A 70 3.34 12.10 -3.50
CA GLU A 70 4.60 11.49 -3.06
C GLU A 70 5.71 12.54 -2.86
N GLU A 71 5.89 13.45 -3.82
CA GLU A 71 6.87 14.54 -3.73
C GLU A 71 6.58 15.47 -2.55
N SER A 72 5.30 15.79 -2.32
CA SER A 72 4.87 16.63 -1.20
C SER A 72 5.20 15.97 0.14
N ILE A 73 5.00 14.66 0.27
CA ILE A 73 5.39 13.90 1.47
C ILE A 73 6.91 13.93 1.65
N LYS A 74 7.69 13.68 0.60
CA LYS A 74 9.17 13.71 0.66
C LYS A 74 9.69 15.07 1.14
N LYS A 75 9.15 16.17 0.61
CA LYS A 75 9.51 17.53 1.01
C LYS A 75 9.21 17.78 2.50
N ASN A 76 8.02 17.39 2.96
CA ASN A 76 7.62 17.55 4.35
C ASN A 76 8.48 16.71 5.31
N SER A 77 8.85 15.49 4.92
CA SER A 77 9.73 14.62 5.72
C SER A 77 11.18 15.13 5.78
N GLN A 78 11.65 15.82 4.73
CA GLN A 78 12.98 16.44 4.72
C GLN A 78 13.04 17.69 5.62
N GLN A 79 11.96 18.47 5.68
CA GLN A 79 11.88 19.67 6.54
C GLN A 79 11.81 19.34 8.05
N GLN A 80 11.41 18.12 8.41
CA GLN A 80 11.27 17.69 9.81
C GLN A 80 12.53 17.05 10.42
N LYS A 81 13.66 16.94 9.68
CA LYS A 81 14.94 16.55 10.28
C LYS A 81 15.50 17.73 11.08
N PRO A 82 15.64 17.64 12.42
CA PRO A 82 16.37 18.65 13.17
C PRO A 82 17.84 18.60 12.75
N ARG A 83 18.47 19.77 12.63
CA ARG A 83 19.94 19.88 12.52
C ARG A 83 20.62 19.32 13.76
#